data_AF-A0A6T5STR7-F1
#
_entry.id   AF-A0A6T5STR7-F1
#
_cell.length_a   1.000
_cell.length_b   1.000
_cell.length_c   1.000
_cell.angle_alpha   90.00
_cell.angle_beta   90.00
_cell.angle_gamma   90.00
#
_symmetry.space_group_name_H-M   'P 1'
#
loop_
_entity.id
_entity.type
_entity.pdbx_description
1 polymer ?
#
loop_
_entity_poly.entity_id
_entity_poly.type
_entity_poly.pdbx_seq_one_letter_code
_entity_poly.pdbx_strand_id
1 'polypeptide(L)'
;MCSLLVMNEICNENTADVCFEVSSVEEKEDDNYERTKRAKTSTSFYAHRSILSGCAPMLAALFDAEDTGRMISAQIGDVKPDIFQYMLGYVYGGSVPKEELMTHAKDIINAADKYSIVNLKLEAEAVYLNSTIFTVDNAMDNLLYADAKNCALLKETVLDFLAENSTEAINNISFADFPGSVVKDLMIAFDRSKKRIIQDHCSDSEGEDNDDDDGEDYSLMRVSELRRKLDGKGLDVDGSREAMIEALKNSTVLSYAHDATD
;
A
#
# COMPACT_ATOMS: atom_id res chain seq x y z
N MET A 1 -25.26 2.11 -9.91
CA MET A 1 -26.37 1.16 -9.67
C MET A 1 -25.87 -0.28 -9.51
N CYS A 2 -24.96 -0.81 -10.35
CA CYS A 2 -24.46 -2.18 -10.19
C CYS A 2 -23.69 -2.45 -8.88
N SER A 3 -22.84 -1.54 -8.38
CA SER A 3 -22.07 -1.80 -7.14
C SER A 3 -22.94 -1.87 -5.88
N LEU A 4 -24.00 -1.07 -5.80
CA LEU A 4 -24.95 -1.10 -4.67
C LEU A 4 -25.72 -2.43 -4.58
N LEU A 5 -26.04 -3.05 -5.72
CA LEU A 5 -26.71 -4.35 -5.74
C LEU A 5 -25.77 -5.48 -5.30
N VAL A 6 -24.50 -5.41 -5.71
CA VAL A 6 -23.48 -6.38 -5.28
C VAL A 6 -23.20 -6.25 -3.78
N MET A 7 -23.12 -5.03 -3.25
CA MET A 7 -22.90 -4.81 -1.81
C MET A 7 -24.02 -5.35 -0.92
N ASN A 8 -25.27 -5.36 -1.37
CA ASN A 8 -26.37 -5.95 -0.59
C ASN A 8 -26.23 -7.47 -0.40
N GLU A 9 -25.41 -8.13 -1.21
CA GLU A 9 -25.15 -9.57 -1.13
C GLU A 9 -23.94 -9.91 -0.24
N ILE A 10 -23.22 -8.92 0.31
CA ILE A 10 -22.10 -9.21 1.21
C ILE A 10 -22.59 -9.93 2.48
N CYS A 11 -21.89 -10.97 2.90
CA CYS A 11 -22.26 -11.79 4.05
C CYS A 11 -23.67 -12.43 3.94
N ASN A 12 -24.25 -12.55 2.73
CA ASN A 12 -25.51 -13.25 2.53
C ASN A 12 -25.29 -14.76 2.48
N GLU A 13 -25.57 -15.44 3.59
CA GLU A 13 -25.45 -16.89 3.73
C GLU A 13 -26.28 -17.68 2.70
N ASN A 14 -27.41 -17.11 2.22
CA ASN A 14 -28.30 -17.84 1.31
C ASN A 14 -27.76 -17.91 -0.14
N THR A 15 -26.91 -16.98 -0.53
CA THR A 15 -26.38 -16.84 -1.89
C THR A 15 -24.90 -17.17 -1.99
N ALA A 16 -24.19 -17.16 -0.87
CA ALA A 16 -22.77 -17.46 -0.78
C ALA A 16 -22.42 -18.92 -1.13
N ASP A 17 -21.30 -19.10 -1.81
CA ASP A 17 -20.71 -20.41 -2.13
C ASP A 17 -19.42 -20.66 -1.33
N VAL A 18 -18.88 -19.63 -0.66
CA VAL A 18 -17.67 -19.70 0.16
C VAL A 18 -17.82 -18.95 1.48
N CYS A 19 -17.04 -19.36 2.47
CA CYS A 19 -17.01 -18.75 3.81
C CYS A 19 -15.57 -18.55 4.29
N PHE A 20 -15.25 -17.39 4.85
CA PHE A 20 -14.00 -17.17 5.57
C PHE A 20 -14.22 -17.30 7.07
N GLU A 21 -13.39 -18.09 7.72
CA GLU A 21 -13.32 -18.23 9.16
C GLU A 21 -12.13 -17.42 9.66
N VAL A 22 -12.39 -16.20 10.13
CA VAL A 22 -11.37 -15.25 10.57
C VAL A 22 -11.20 -15.39 12.07
N SER A 23 -10.03 -15.84 12.50
CA SER A 23 -9.77 -16.11 13.91
C SER A 23 -9.06 -14.97 14.63
N SER A 24 -9.54 -14.66 15.82
CA SER A 24 -8.89 -13.76 16.77
C SER A 24 -8.28 -14.54 17.92
N VAL A 25 -7.08 -14.12 18.34
CA VAL A 25 -6.48 -14.58 19.59
C VAL A 25 -6.72 -13.51 20.64
N GLU A 26 -7.68 -13.73 21.53
CA GLU A 26 -7.84 -12.89 22.72
C GLU A 26 -6.78 -13.32 23.75
N GLU A 27 -5.79 -12.47 23.96
CA GLU A 27 -4.87 -12.60 25.08
C GLU A 27 -5.61 -12.15 26.35
N LYS A 28 -6.04 -13.12 27.17
CA LYS A 28 -6.47 -12.82 28.53
C LYS A 28 -5.23 -12.63 29.39
N GLU A 29 -4.99 -11.39 29.81
CA GLU A 29 -4.11 -11.11 30.95
C GLU A 29 -4.78 -11.66 32.22
N ASP A 30 -4.46 -12.90 32.56
CA ASP A 30 -4.72 -13.44 33.89
C ASP A 30 -3.37 -13.49 34.64
N ASP A 31 -3.26 -12.73 35.72
CA ASP A 31 -2.09 -12.62 36.62
C ASP A 31 -1.73 -13.94 37.37
N ASN A 32 -2.26 -15.09 36.94
CA ASN A 32 -2.11 -16.35 37.65
C ASN A 32 -1.34 -17.39 36.86
N TYR A 33 -0.29 -17.92 37.48
CA TYR A 33 0.73 -18.82 36.94
C TYR A 33 0.20 -20.25 36.70
N GLU A 34 -0.95 -20.40 36.04
CA GLU A 34 -1.48 -21.68 35.59
C GLU A 34 -1.79 -21.61 34.09
N ARG A 35 -1.29 -22.60 33.33
CA ARG A 35 -1.46 -22.77 31.88
C ARG A 35 -2.88 -22.44 31.42
N THR A 36 -3.11 -21.22 30.95
CA THR A 36 -4.41 -20.76 30.46
C THR A 36 -4.63 -21.24 29.02
N LYS A 37 -5.76 -21.91 28.84
CA LYS A 37 -6.24 -22.41 27.54
C LYS A 37 -6.68 -21.21 26.70
N ARG A 38 -5.86 -20.80 25.73
CA ARG A 38 -6.18 -19.71 24.78
C ARG A 38 -7.55 -19.98 24.14
N ALA A 39 -8.53 -19.12 24.39
CA ALA A 39 -9.83 -19.20 23.74
C ALA A 39 -9.68 -18.58 22.34
N LYS A 40 -9.69 -19.42 21.30
CA LYS A 40 -9.70 -18.97 19.91
C LYS A 40 -11.15 -18.68 19.52
N THR A 41 -11.48 -17.42 19.28
CA THR A 41 -12.78 -17.00 18.72
C THR A 41 -12.65 -16.91 17.19
N SER A 42 -13.70 -17.32 16.46
CA SER A 42 -13.76 -17.26 14.99
C SER A 42 -14.98 -16.46 14.58
N THR A 43 -14.84 -15.61 13.57
CA THR A 43 -15.94 -14.88 12.93
C THR A 43 -16.06 -15.33 11.48
N SER A 44 -17.26 -15.77 11.10
CA SER A 44 -17.56 -16.26 9.76
C SER A 44 -17.98 -15.11 8.82
N PHE A 45 -17.42 -15.06 7.62
CA PHE A 45 -17.76 -14.11 6.57
C PHE A 45 -18.14 -14.85 5.28
N TYR A 46 -19.41 -14.77 4.92
CA TYR A 46 -19.92 -15.39 3.69
C TYR A 46 -19.62 -14.53 2.46
N ALA A 47 -19.16 -15.17 1.39
CA ALA A 47 -18.76 -14.49 0.16
C ALA A 47 -19.07 -15.31 -1.11
N HIS A 48 -18.82 -14.69 -2.27
CA HIS A 48 -19.05 -15.27 -3.58
C HIS A 48 -17.74 -15.44 -4.34
N ARG A 49 -17.40 -16.68 -4.69
CA ARG A 49 -16.17 -17.00 -5.44
C ARG A 49 -16.10 -16.27 -6.78
N SER A 50 -17.24 -16.07 -7.44
CA SER A 50 -17.34 -15.32 -8.70
C SER A 50 -16.89 -13.86 -8.57
N ILE A 51 -17.26 -13.18 -7.49
CA ILE A 51 -16.83 -11.81 -7.19
C ILE A 51 -15.34 -11.80 -6.82
N LEU A 52 -14.92 -12.69 -5.91
CA LEU A 52 -13.52 -12.78 -5.48
C LEU A 52 -12.58 -13.05 -6.67
N SER A 53 -12.98 -13.90 -7.62
CA SER A 53 -12.14 -14.22 -8.78
C SER A 53 -11.85 -13.01 -9.67
N GLY A 54 -12.78 -12.06 -9.74
CA GLY A 54 -12.61 -10.83 -10.52
C GLY A 54 -11.95 -9.68 -9.75
N CYS A 55 -12.24 -9.57 -8.45
CA CYS A 55 -11.89 -8.39 -7.65
C CYS A 55 -10.77 -8.64 -6.61
N ALA A 56 -10.56 -9.90 -6.21
CA ALA A 56 -9.55 -10.29 -5.21
C ALA A 56 -9.02 -11.72 -5.47
N PRO A 57 -8.23 -11.93 -6.56
CA PRO A 57 -7.80 -13.27 -6.96
C PRO A 57 -7.04 -14.04 -5.87
N MET A 58 -6.26 -13.35 -5.03
CA MET A 58 -5.55 -13.96 -3.90
C MET A 58 -6.49 -14.52 -2.84
N LEU A 59 -7.63 -13.87 -2.59
CA LEU A 59 -8.67 -14.40 -1.71
C LEU A 59 -9.41 -15.56 -2.36
N ALA A 60 -9.68 -15.48 -3.66
CA ALA A 60 -10.31 -16.58 -4.40
C ALA A 60 -9.45 -17.86 -4.41
N ALA A 61 -8.12 -17.69 -4.48
CA ALA A 61 -7.16 -18.79 -4.47
C ALA A 61 -7.10 -19.56 -3.14
N LEU A 62 -7.70 -19.04 -2.07
CA LEU A 62 -7.81 -19.75 -0.79
C LEU A 62 -8.84 -20.89 -0.84
N PHE A 63 -9.68 -20.93 -1.87
CA PHE A 63 -10.67 -21.96 -2.08
C PHE A 63 -10.25 -22.85 -3.25
N ASP A 64 -10.14 -24.15 -2.99
CA ASP A 64 -9.82 -25.15 -4.02
C ASP A 64 -10.86 -25.13 -5.16
N ALA A 65 -10.42 -25.49 -6.37
CA ALA A 65 -11.25 -25.47 -7.58
C ALA A 65 -12.30 -26.59 -7.65
N GLU A 66 -12.45 -27.41 -6.61
CA GLU A 66 -13.43 -28.49 -6.59
C GLU A 66 -14.82 -27.95 -6.29
N ASP A 67 -15.67 -27.90 -7.33
CA ASP A 67 -17.09 -27.65 -7.18
C ASP A 67 -17.76 -28.87 -6.55
N THR A 68 -17.80 -28.86 -5.21
CA THR A 68 -18.45 -29.92 -4.42
C THR A 68 -19.94 -29.63 -4.18
N GLY A 69 -20.48 -28.51 -4.67
CA GLY A 69 -21.84 -28.04 -4.39
C GLY A 69 -22.12 -27.78 -2.90
N ARG A 70 -21.07 -27.69 -2.08
CA ARG A 70 -21.13 -27.40 -0.64
C ARG A 70 -20.36 -26.12 -0.35
N MET A 71 -20.76 -25.42 0.71
CA MET A 71 -20.03 -24.26 1.20
C MET A 71 -18.60 -24.65 1.59
N ILE A 72 -17.62 -23.99 0.97
CA ILE A 72 -16.19 -24.20 1.22
C ILE A 72 -15.70 -23.13 2.19
N SER A 73 -14.96 -23.53 3.23
CA SER A 73 -14.45 -22.60 4.24
C SER A 73 -12.93 -22.45 4.17
N ALA A 74 -12.44 -21.21 4.23
CA ALA A 74 -11.02 -20.86 4.31
C ALA A 74 -10.69 -20.20 5.66
N GLN A 75 -9.52 -20.52 6.24
CA GLN A 75 -9.10 -19.98 7.54
C GLN A 75 -8.20 -18.75 7.35
N ILE A 76 -8.53 -17.65 8.02
CA ILE A 76 -7.71 -16.44 8.07
C ILE A 76 -7.22 -16.23 9.50
N GLY A 77 -5.92 -16.35 9.72
CA GLY A 77 -5.32 -16.29 11.06
C GLY A 77 -4.53 -15.03 11.37
N ASP A 78 -4.33 -14.16 10.39
CA ASP A 78 -3.37 -13.06 10.45
C ASP A 78 -3.98 -11.69 10.13
N VAL A 79 -5.30 -11.63 10.00
CA VAL A 79 -6.07 -10.39 9.85
C VAL A 79 -7.15 -10.38 10.92
N LYS A 80 -7.32 -9.25 11.60
CA LYS A 80 -8.39 -9.09 12.60
C LYS A 80 -9.76 -9.10 11.90
N PRO A 81 -10.84 -9.62 12.53
CA PRO A 81 -12.16 -9.71 11.91
C PRO A 81 -12.73 -8.39 11.39
N ASP A 82 -12.58 -7.30 12.14
CA ASP A 82 -12.97 -5.95 11.76
C ASP A 82 -12.25 -5.47 10.49
N ILE A 83 -10.92 -5.67 10.44
CA ILE A 83 -10.09 -5.34 9.28
C ILE A 83 -10.47 -6.18 8.06
N PHE A 84 -10.72 -7.47 8.26
CA PHE A 84 -11.17 -8.36 7.20
C PHE A 84 -12.54 -7.94 6.66
N GLN A 85 -13.45 -7.51 7.54
CA GLN A 85 -14.75 -6.99 7.15
C GLN A 85 -14.63 -5.75 6.24
N TYR A 86 -13.78 -4.79 6.60
CA TYR A 86 -13.52 -3.61 5.76
C TYR A 86 -12.95 -4.00 4.40
N MET A 87 -11.98 -4.91 4.38
CA MET A 87 -11.36 -5.40 3.14
C MET A 87 -12.39 -6.11 2.25
N LEU A 88 -13.19 -7.03 2.80
CA LEU A 88 -14.22 -7.74 2.04
C LEU A 88 -15.31 -6.79 1.54
N GLY A 89 -15.73 -5.82 2.35
CA GLY A 89 -16.61 -4.73 1.96
C GLY A 89 -16.10 -3.96 0.74
N TYR A 90 -14.81 -3.63 0.75
CA TYR A 90 -14.15 -2.94 -0.35
C TYR A 90 -14.14 -3.77 -1.64
N VAL A 91 -13.89 -5.09 -1.54
CA VAL A 91 -13.93 -6.01 -2.68
C VAL A 91 -15.30 -6.06 -3.34
N TYR A 92 -16.38 -5.86 -2.57
CA TYR A 92 -17.75 -5.77 -3.06
C TYR A 92 -18.11 -4.38 -3.62
N GLY A 93 -17.13 -3.48 -3.73
CA GLY A 93 -17.27 -2.12 -4.23
C GLY A 93 -17.60 -1.08 -3.17
N GLY A 94 -17.54 -1.47 -1.89
CA GLY A 94 -17.71 -0.58 -0.75
C GLY A 94 -16.54 0.37 -0.54
N SER A 95 -16.68 1.23 0.46
CA SER A 95 -15.62 2.12 0.93
C SER A 95 -15.43 1.95 2.42
N VAL A 96 -14.21 2.13 2.90
CA VAL A 96 -13.93 2.16 4.33
C VAL A 96 -14.14 3.59 4.84
N PRO A 97 -14.89 3.82 5.93
CA PRO A 97 -15.03 5.16 6.49
C PRO A 97 -13.66 5.76 6.82
N LYS A 98 -13.51 7.07 6.63
CA LYS A 98 -12.22 7.74 6.80
C LYS A 98 -11.68 7.60 8.22
N GLU A 99 -12.56 7.63 9.21
CA GLU A 99 -12.24 7.48 10.63
C GLU A 99 -11.67 6.08 10.93
N GLU A 100 -12.19 5.05 10.26
CA GLU A 100 -11.71 3.68 10.38
C GLU A 100 -10.38 3.50 9.64
N LEU A 101 -10.22 4.11 8.46
CA LEU A 101 -8.94 4.17 7.76
C LEU A 101 -7.86 4.84 8.61
N MET A 102 -8.18 5.92 9.34
CA MET A 102 -7.24 6.58 10.24
C MET A 102 -6.88 5.70 11.44
N THR A 103 -7.89 5.10 12.07
CA THR A 103 -7.71 4.29 13.29
C THR A 103 -6.92 3.00 12.99
N HIS A 104 -7.18 2.40 11.83
CA HIS A 104 -6.70 1.08 11.46
C HIS A 104 -5.76 1.06 10.25
N ALA A 105 -5.20 2.22 9.88
CA ALA A 105 -4.40 2.39 8.67
C ALA A 105 -3.38 1.27 8.42
N LYS A 106 -2.49 1.01 9.38
CA LYS A 106 -1.43 -0.01 9.23
C LYS A 106 -2.01 -1.42 9.09
N ASP A 107 -3.06 -1.75 9.85
CA ASP A 107 -3.69 -3.06 9.76
C ASP A 107 -4.36 -3.26 8.39
N ILE A 108 -5.02 -2.22 7.87
CA ILE A 108 -5.63 -2.22 6.54
C ILE A 108 -4.57 -2.32 5.44
N ILE A 109 -3.47 -1.53 5.53
CA ILE A 109 -2.34 -1.63 4.60
C ILE A 109 -1.78 -3.05 4.62
N ASN A 110 -1.54 -3.64 5.79
CA ASN A 110 -0.99 -4.98 5.92
C ASN A 110 -1.89 -6.05 5.29
N ALA A 111 -3.21 -5.98 5.51
CA ALA A 111 -4.17 -6.91 4.93
C ALA A 111 -4.29 -6.72 3.42
N ALA A 112 -4.42 -5.48 2.95
CA ALA A 112 -4.55 -5.15 1.54
C ALA A 112 -3.30 -5.52 0.74
N ASP A 113 -2.11 -5.29 1.30
CA ASP A 113 -0.82 -5.72 0.72
C ASP A 113 -0.76 -7.25 0.58
N LYS A 114 -1.15 -7.98 1.64
CA LYS A 114 -1.13 -9.45 1.63
C LYS A 114 -2.06 -10.05 0.58
N TYR A 115 -3.27 -9.51 0.42
CA TYR A 115 -4.28 -10.04 -0.49
C TYR A 115 -4.36 -9.27 -1.82
N SER A 116 -3.37 -8.42 -2.10
CA SER A 116 -3.23 -7.64 -3.34
C SER A 116 -4.45 -6.78 -3.68
N ILE A 117 -5.06 -6.16 -2.67
CA ILE A 117 -6.16 -5.18 -2.83
C ILE A 117 -5.54 -3.78 -2.98
N VAL A 118 -4.91 -3.53 -4.13
CA VAL A 118 -4.05 -2.36 -4.39
C VAL A 118 -4.74 -1.04 -4.05
N ASN A 119 -5.95 -0.79 -4.53
CA ASN A 119 -6.63 0.50 -4.33
C ASN A 119 -6.88 0.80 -2.84
N LEU A 120 -7.27 -0.22 -2.06
CA LEU A 120 -7.45 -0.07 -0.61
C LEU A 120 -6.12 0.22 0.09
N LYS A 121 -5.04 -0.44 -0.32
CA LYS A 121 -3.69 -0.19 0.20
C LYS A 121 -3.26 1.25 -0.06
N LEU A 122 -3.43 1.75 -1.27
CA LEU A 122 -3.05 3.12 -1.65
C LEU A 122 -3.88 4.19 -0.93
N GLU A 123 -5.17 3.94 -0.77
CA GLU A 123 -6.08 4.82 -0.02
C GLU A 123 -5.69 4.88 1.47
N ALA A 124 -5.44 3.72 2.08
CA ALA A 124 -4.99 3.63 3.46
C ALA A 124 -3.60 4.26 3.67
N GLU A 125 -2.67 4.09 2.73
CA GLU A 125 -1.36 4.77 2.71
C GLU A 125 -1.53 6.29 2.71
N ALA A 126 -2.38 6.83 1.83
CA ALA A 126 -2.62 8.26 1.74
C ALA A 126 -3.29 8.82 3.01
N VAL A 127 -4.22 8.09 3.61
CA VAL A 127 -4.82 8.48 4.90
C VAL A 127 -3.77 8.45 6.02
N TYR A 128 -2.99 7.37 6.10
CA TYR A 128 -1.94 7.21 7.11
C TYR A 128 -0.95 8.38 7.09
N LEU A 129 -0.53 8.78 5.89
CA LEU A 129 0.34 9.92 5.67
C LEU A 129 -0.24 11.23 6.19
N ASN A 130 -1.51 11.49 5.88
CA ASN A 130 -2.17 12.74 6.26
C ASN A 130 -2.50 12.81 7.76
N SER A 131 -2.61 11.67 8.45
CA SER A 131 -2.88 11.61 9.89
C SER A 131 -1.62 11.47 10.74
N THR A 132 -0.47 11.12 10.16
CA THR A 132 0.77 10.87 10.89
C THR A 132 1.60 12.15 11.03
N ILE A 133 1.96 12.48 12.26
CA ILE A 133 2.95 13.52 12.54
C ILE A 133 4.32 12.84 12.55
N PHE A 134 5.15 13.13 11.55
CA PHE A 134 6.52 12.63 11.51
C PHE A 134 7.40 13.38 12.50
N THR A 135 8.17 12.60 13.27
CA THR A 135 9.19 13.08 14.20
C THR A 135 10.46 12.27 13.97
N VAL A 136 11.60 12.79 14.41
CA VAL A 136 12.88 12.07 14.26
C VAL A 136 12.85 10.71 14.96
N ASP A 137 12.15 10.62 16.09
CA ASP A 137 11.97 9.37 16.85
C ASP A 137 11.18 8.29 16.09
N ASN A 138 10.20 8.69 15.27
CA ASN A 138 9.35 7.75 14.53
C ASN A 138 9.73 7.59 13.06
N ALA A 139 10.65 8.39 12.55
CA ALA A 139 10.99 8.43 11.14
C ALA A 139 11.58 7.09 10.65
N MET A 140 12.51 6.49 11.40
CA MET A 140 13.11 5.21 10.98
C MET A 140 12.12 4.06 10.96
N ASP A 141 11.27 3.94 11.99
CA ASP A 141 10.25 2.89 12.03
C ASP A 141 9.27 3.02 10.87
N ASN A 142 8.88 4.25 10.52
CA ASN A 142 8.03 4.51 9.36
C ASN A 142 8.75 4.25 8.03
N LEU A 143 10.04 4.58 7.92
CA LEU A 143 10.85 4.28 6.74
C LEU A 143 10.93 2.77 6.50
N LEU A 144 11.27 2.00 7.53
CA LEU A 144 11.38 0.54 7.45
C LEU A 144 10.02 -0.10 7.15
N TYR A 145 8.95 0.38 7.78
CA TYR A 145 7.59 -0.07 7.49
C TYR A 145 7.21 0.21 6.03
N ALA A 146 7.48 1.41 5.54
CA ALA A 146 7.14 1.81 4.18
C ALA A 146 7.91 1.01 3.13
N ASP A 147 9.20 0.76 3.35
CA ASP A 147 10.02 -0.09 2.48
C ASP A 147 9.52 -1.53 2.48
N ALA A 148 9.25 -2.10 3.66
CA ALA A 148 8.76 -3.47 3.80
C ALA A 148 7.37 -3.71 3.18
N LYS A 149 6.53 -2.68 3.10
CA LYS A 149 5.18 -2.73 2.53
C LYS A 149 5.07 -2.14 1.14
N ASN A 150 6.19 -1.76 0.52
CA ASN A 150 6.21 -1.05 -0.76
C ASN A 150 5.28 0.18 -0.78
N CYS A 151 5.14 0.85 0.35
CA CYS A 151 4.42 2.11 0.46
C CYS A 151 5.32 3.24 -0.04
N ALA A 152 5.47 3.34 -1.37
CA ALA A 152 6.40 4.27 -2.01
C ALA A 152 6.13 5.73 -1.64
N LEU A 153 4.87 6.15 -1.50
CA LEU A 153 4.52 7.53 -1.16
C LEU A 153 4.87 7.82 0.31
N LEU A 154 4.64 6.86 1.20
CA LEU A 154 5.05 6.97 2.60
C LEU A 154 6.57 7.07 2.73
N LYS A 155 7.28 6.17 2.05
CA LYS A 155 8.74 6.14 2.00
C LYS A 155 9.32 7.46 1.48
N GLU A 156 8.80 7.98 0.37
CA GLU A 156 9.24 9.27 -0.18
C GLU A 156 9.05 10.42 0.82
N THR A 157 7.90 10.45 1.51
CA THR A 157 7.58 11.52 2.46
C THR A 157 8.48 11.48 3.70
N VAL A 158 8.74 10.29 4.23
CA VAL A 158 9.66 10.10 5.37
C VAL A 158 11.08 10.53 5.01
N LEU A 159 11.56 10.18 3.81
CA LEU A 159 12.88 10.59 3.34
C LEU A 159 13.00 12.09 3.12
N ASP A 160 11.95 12.74 2.61
CA ASP A 160 11.89 14.20 2.51
C ASP A 160 11.97 14.85 3.90
N PHE A 161 11.21 14.35 4.89
CA PHE A 161 11.27 14.83 6.27
C PHE A 161 12.69 14.70 6.86
N LEU A 162 13.36 13.56 6.63
CA LEU A 162 14.73 13.35 7.09
C LEU A 162 15.74 14.30 6.42
N ALA A 163 15.58 14.55 5.11
CA ALA A 163 16.44 15.48 4.37
C ALA A 163 16.25 16.93 4.85
N GLU A 164 15.02 17.32 5.19
CA GLU A 164 14.69 18.64 5.73
C GLU A 164 15.19 18.81 7.18
N ASN A 165 15.16 17.75 7.99
CA ASN A 165 15.57 17.76 9.40
C ASN A 165 16.94 17.09 9.62
N SER A 166 17.83 17.17 8.62
CA SER A 166 19.08 16.41 8.56
C SER A 166 19.98 16.58 9.80
N THR A 167 20.09 17.78 10.37
CA THR A 167 20.88 18.03 11.59
C THR A 167 20.35 17.25 12.79
N GLU A 168 19.04 17.18 12.97
CA GLU A 168 18.43 16.44 14.08
C GLU A 168 18.51 14.93 13.83
N ALA A 169 18.25 14.51 12.58
CA ALA A 169 18.38 13.11 12.15
C ALA A 169 19.79 12.56 12.41
N ILE A 170 20.85 13.28 12.06
CA ILE A 170 22.24 12.84 12.27
C ILE A 170 22.55 12.57 13.74
N ASN A 171 21.97 13.35 14.66
CA ASN A 171 22.26 13.25 16.08
C ASN A 171 21.42 12.18 16.79
N ASN A 172 20.21 11.92 16.32
CA ASN A 172 19.22 11.11 17.04
C ASN A 172 18.89 9.77 16.35
N ILE A 173 19.24 9.58 15.08
CA ILE A 173 18.95 8.34 14.33
C ILE A 173 20.20 7.45 14.25
N SER A 174 20.01 6.17 14.55
CA SER A 174 20.97 5.12 14.19
C SER A 174 20.79 4.71 12.74
N PHE A 175 21.82 4.89 11.92
CA PHE A 175 21.82 4.45 10.52
C PHE A 175 22.35 3.02 10.32
N ALA A 176 22.59 2.26 11.41
CA ALA A 176 23.08 0.89 11.31
C ALA A 176 22.11 -0.04 10.56
N ASP A 177 20.81 0.15 10.75
CA ASP A 177 19.75 -0.64 10.12
C ASP A 177 19.17 0.03 8.85
N PHE A 178 19.82 1.09 8.36
CA PHE A 178 19.33 1.85 7.21
C PHE A 178 19.46 1.02 5.91
N PRO A 179 18.35 0.71 5.21
CA PRO A 179 18.42 -0.16 4.05
C PRO A 179 19.25 0.48 2.92
N GLY A 180 20.21 -0.26 2.37
CA GLY A 180 21.04 0.25 1.26
C GLY A 180 20.22 0.65 0.02
N SER A 181 19.07 0.01 -0.18
CA SER A 181 18.10 0.30 -1.25
C SER A 181 17.57 1.73 -1.21
N VAL A 182 17.48 2.34 -0.03
CA VAL A 182 16.86 3.68 0.13
C VAL A 182 17.85 4.84 -0.05
N VAL A 183 19.15 4.57 -0.17
CA VAL A 183 20.19 5.61 -0.28
C VAL A 183 19.98 6.47 -1.53
N LYS A 184 19.56 5.87 -2.64
CA LYS A 184 19.27 6.61 -3.88
C LYS A 184 18.11 7.59 -3.67
N ASP A 185 17.02 7.13 -3.08
CA ASP A 185 15.86 7.96 -2.77
C ASP A 185 16.21 9.07 -1.77
N LEU A 186 17.07 8.78 -0.78
CA LEU A 186 17.57 9.77 0.16
C LEU A 186 18.39 10.88 -0.56
N MET A 187 19.26 10.52 -1.50
CA MET A 187 20.00 11.51 -2.30
C MET A 187 19.06 12.39 -3.14
N ILE A 188 18.00 11.81 -3.71
CA ILE A 188 16.97 12.56 -4.42
C ILE A 188 16.23 13.51 -3.46
N ALA A 189 15.88 13.05 -2.25
CA ALA A 189 15.27 13.89 -1.22
C ALA A 189 16.16 15.08 -0.83
N PHE A 190 17.47 14.87 -0.69
CA PHE A 190 18.44 15.95 -0.45
C PHE A 190 18.54 16.95 -1.60
N ASP A 191 18.55 16.48 -2.86
CA ASP A 191 18.53 17.36 -4.03
C ASP A 191 17.31 18.29 -4.02
N ARG A 192 16.13 17.73 -3.72
CA ARG A 192 14.87 18.48 -3.62
C ARG A 192 14.85 19.44 -2.43
N SER A 193 15.42 19.05 -1.30
CA SER A 193 15.57 19.92 -0.12
C SER A 193 16.46 21.13 -0.44
N LYS A 194 17.61 20.90 -1.11
CA LYS A 194 18.53 21.96 -1.52
C LYS A 194 17.90 22.94 -2.52
N LYS A 195 17.17 22.44 -3.52
CA LYS A 195 16.49 23.27 -4.53
C LYS A 195 15.47 24.22 -3.89
N ARG A 196 14.72 23.78 -2.88
CA ARG A 196 13.77 24.63 -2.12
C ARG A 196 14.46 25.79 -1.40
N ILE A 197 15.57 25.52 -0.71
CA ILE A 197 16.36 26.56 -0.01
C ILE A 197 16.85 27.64 -0.99
N ILE A 198 17.30 27.24 -2.18
CA ILE A 198 17.78 28.18 -3.20
C ILE A 198 16.63 29.02 -3.75
N GLN A 199 15.47 28.39 -4.00
CA GLN A 199 14.28 29.07 -4.49
C GLN A 199 13.72 30.10 -3.49
N ASP A 200 13.82 29.82 -2.18
CA ASP A 200 13.42 30.75 -1.12
C ASP A 200 14.41 31.92 -0.92
N HIS A 201 15.61 31.88 -1.53
CA HIS A 201 16.67 32.88 -1.33
C HIS A 201 17.05 33.68 -2.57
N CYS A 202 16.58 33.29 -3.76
CA CYS A 202 16.78 34.04 -5.00
C CYS A 202 15.45 34.09 -5.76
N SER A 203 14.78 35.25 -5.73
CA SER A 203 13.60 35.51 -6.56
C SER A 203 13.93 35.66 -8.05
N ASP A 204 15.21 35.71 -8.42
CA ASP A 204 15.65 35.87 -9.81
C ASP A 204 16.81 34.91 -10.10
N SER A 205 16.47 33.67 -10.48
CA SER A 205 17.37 32.89 -11.33
C SER A 205 16.48 32.07 -12.26
N GLU A 206 16.24 32.63 -13.44
CA GLU A 206 15.83 31.85 -14.60
C GLU A 206 16.94 30.82 -14.81
N GLY A 207 16.68 29.59 -14.33
CA GLY A 207 17.50 28.45 -14.68
C GLY A 207 17.34 28.23 -16.17
N GLU A 208 18.42 28.37 -16.91
CA GLU A 208 18.54 27.90 -18.29
C GLU A 208 18.35 26.38 -18.30
N ASP A 209 17.11 25.91 -18.43
CA ASP A 209 16.83 24.53 -18.80
C ASP A 209 17.02 24.42 -20.33
N ASN A 210 18.28 24.37 -20.76
CA ASN A 210 18.62 23.79 -22.06
C ASN A 210 18.73 22.28 -21.88
N ASP A 211 17.61 21.57 -21.94
CA ASP A 211 17.61 20.11 -22.06
C ASP A 211 16.89 19.72 -23.35
N ASP A 212 17.65 19.75 -24.45
CA ASP A 212 17.40 18.97 -25.66
C ASP A 212 17.73 17.48 -25.38
N ASP A 213 16.97 16.83 -24.48
CA ASP A 213 17.00 15.36 -24.32
C ASP A 213 15.58 14.81 -24.51
N ASP A 214 15.34 14.18 -25.66
CA ASP A 214 14.07 13.56 -26.06
C ASP A 214 13.72 12.30 -25.23
N GLY A 215 14.31 12.13 -24.04
CA GLY A 215 14.09 11.03 -23.10
C GLY A 215 13.44 11.50 -21.79
N GLU A 216 12.27 10.95 -21.45
CA GLU A 216 11.64 11.22 -20.15
C GLU A 216 12.50 10.65 -18.99
N ASP A 217 13.25 11.49 -18.26
CA ASP A 217 13.96 11.05 -17.05
C ASP A 217 13.01 10.84 -15.87
N TYR A 218 12.61 9.58 -15.66
CA TYR A 218 11.81 9.17 -14.51
C TYR A 218 12.58 9.19 -13.17
N SER A 219 13.90 9.41 -13.17
CA SER A 219 14.76 9.23 -12.00
C SER A 219 14.51 10.26 -10.90
N LEU A 220 14.08 11.48 -11.25
CA LEU A 220 13.82 12.56 -10.29
C LEU A 220 12.33 12.82 -10.02
N MET A 221 11.43 12.19 -10.79
CA MET A 221 9.98 12.36 -10.63
C MET A 221 9.48 11.94 -9.24
N ARG A 222 8.40 12.57 -8.77
CA ARG A 222 7.70 12.17 -7.53
C ARG A 222 6.91 10.88 -7.70
N VAL A 223 6.66 10.17 -6.60
CA VAL A 223 5.84 8.93 -6.63
C VAL A 223 4.45 9.20 -7.21
N SER A 224 3.85 10.33 -6.86
CA SER A 224 2.55 10.74 -7.40
C SER A 224 2.55 10.94 -8.92
N GLU A 225 3.64 11.44 -9.49
CA GLU A 225 3.81 11.61 -10.94
C GLU A 225 4.01 10.27 -11.65
N LEU A 226 4.82 9.38 -11.07
CA LEU A 226 5.03 8.02 -11.57
C LEU A 226 3.72 7.23 -11.59
N ARG A 227 2.96 7.25 -10.48
CA ARG A 227 1.65 6.60 -10.38
C ARG A 227 0.67 7.14 -11.41
N ARG A 228 0.62 8.47 -11.63
CA ARG A 228 -0.23 9.09 -12.65
C ARG A 228 0.14 8.63 -14.07
N LYS A 229 1.43 8.51 -14.38
CA LYS A 229 1.89 8.01 -15.68
C LYS A 229 1.58 6.53 -15.89
N LEU A 230 1.72 5.72 -14.85
CA LEU A 230 1.39 4.29 -14.88
C LEU A 230 -0.11 4.06 -15.07
N ASP A 231 -0.95 4.76 -14.30
CA ASP A 231 -2.41 4.72 -14.42
C ASP A 231 -2.87 5.11 -15.83
N GLY A 232 -2.31 6.19 -16.39
CA GLY A 232 -2.59 6.61 -17.78
C GLY A 232 -2.19 5.58 -18.84
N LYS A 233 -1.31 4.63 -18.52
CA LYS A 233 -0.90 3.50 -19.37
C LYS A 233 -1.59 2.18 -19.00
N GLY A 234 -2.46 2.17 -17.99
CA GLY A 234 -3.10 0.95 -17.48
C GLY A 234 -2.13 -0.03 -16.83
N LEU A 235 -1.00 0.45 -16.32
CA LEU A 235 0.02 -0.35 -15.64
C LEU A 235 -0.21 -0.34 -14.12
N ASP A 236 0.38 -1.31 -13.43
CA ASP A 236 0.32 -1.39 -11.96
C ASP A 236 0.96 -0.15 -11.32
N VAL A 237 0.26 0.42 -10.34
CA VAL A 237 0.63 1.63 -9.60
C VAL A 237 1.15 1.32 -8.18
N ASP A 238 1.06 0.06 -7.75
CA ASP A 238 1.66 -0.42 -6.51
C ASP A 238 3.12 -0.83 -6.70
N GLY A 239 3.83 -1.03 -5.60
CA GLY A 239 5.22 -1.45 -5.59
C GLY A 239 6.21 -0.32 -5.27
N SER A 240 7.49 -0.65 -5.37
CA SER A 240 8.56 0.31 -5.08
C SER A 240 8.67 1.39 -6.17
N ARG A 241 9.30 2.51 -5.82
CA ARG A 241 9.56 3.60 -6.76
C ARG A 241 10.40 3.13 -7.97
N GLU A 242 11.30 2.18 -7.76
CA GLU A 242 12.13 1.56 -8.80
C GLU A 242 11.29 0.70 -9.76
N ALA A 243 10.39 -0.13 -9.22
CA ALA A 243 9.50 -0.95 -10.02
C ALA A 243 8.60 -0.09 -10.93
N MET A 244 8.11 1.04 -10.41
CA MET A 244 7.36 2.02 -11.19
C MET A 244 8.18 2.60 -12.35
N ILE A 245 9.44 3.01 -12.11
CA ILE A 245 10.32 3.50 -13.19
C ILE A 245 10.54 2.41 -14.23
N GLU A 246 10.84 1.19 -13.80
CA GLU A 246 11.14 0.07 -14.69
C GLU A 246 9.95 -0.25 -15.60
N ALA A 247 8.73 -0.29 -15.03
CA ALA A 247 7.50 -0.47 -15.77
C ALA A 247 7.30 0.64 -16.83
N LEU A 248 7.54 1.91 -16.47
CA LEU A 248 7.45 3.03 -17.41
C LEU A 248 8.48 2.92 -18.53
N LYS A 249 9.75 2.65 -18.20
CA LYS A 249 10.82 2.47 -19.20
C LYS A 249 10.49 1.34 -20.18
N ASN A 250 10.08 0.19 -19.66
CA ASN A 250 9.75 -0.97 -20.48
C ASN A 250 8.54 -0.69 -21.40
N SER A 251 7.53 0.04 -20.91
CA SER A 251 6.38 0.43 -21.74
C SER A 251 6.77 1.37 -22.89
N THR A 252 7.73 2.27 -22.67
CA THR A 252 8.20 3.23 -23.66
C THR A 252 9.04 2.55 -24.75
N VAL A 253 9.85 1.54 -24.40
CA VAL A 253 10.58 0.73 -25.40
C VAL A 253 9.61 -0.01 -26.33
N LEU A 254 8.49 -0.52 -25.79
CA LEU A 254 7.49 -1.23 -26.59
C LEU A 254 6.76 -0.32 -27.59
N SER A 255 6.50 0.95 -27.25
CA SER A 255 5.88 1.89 -28.21
C SER A 255 6.79 2.18 -29.39
N TYR A 256 8.09 2.39 -29.16
CA TYR A 256 9.04 2.64 -30.25
C TYR A 256 9.32 1.42 -31.14
N ALA A 257 9.20 0.21 -30.60
CA ALA A 257 9.34 -1.01 -31.39
C ALA A 257 8.18 -1.21 -32.39
N HIS A 258 6.98 -0.72 -32.07
CA HIS A 258 5.83 -0.79 -32.96
C HIS A 258 5.91 0.25 -34.10
N ASP A 259 6.42 1.45 -33.81
CA ASP A 259 6.55 2.52 -34.80
C ASP A 259 7.71 2.30 -35.79
N ALA A 260 8.68 1.44 -35.46
CA ALA A 260 9.81 1.11 -36.35
C ALA A 260 9.50 0.01 -37.38
N THR A 261 8.30 -0.58 -37.36
CA THR A 261 7.90 -1.69 -38.23
C THR A 261 6.79 -1.38 -39.24
N ASP A 262 6.30 -0.14 -39.29
CA ASP A 262 5.33 0.35 -40.29
C ASP A 262 5.99 1.24 -41.37
#